data_AF-A0A7S1QAG8-F1
#
_entry.id   AF-A0A7S1QAG8-F1
#
_cell.length_a   1.000
_cell.length_b   1.000
_cell.length_c   1.000
_cell.angle_alpha   90.00
_cell.angle_beta   90.00
_cell.angle_gamma   90.00
#
_symmetry.space_group_name_H-M   'P 1'
#
loop_
_entity.id
_entity.type
_entity.pdbx_description
1 polymer ?
#
loop_
_entity_poly.entity_id
_entity_poly.type
_entity_poly.pdbx_seq_one_letter_code
_entity_poly.pdbx_strand_id
1 'polypeptide(L)'
;MGLTVLITSEEECWPAATVLGDQCERDLGEVSVEANIRRLQVGKEPAAHREAIYTTLQKLYHVKHDTLFIVCLMHGPAADEYRRVHDFCASTKPMIQNVQVVTSLAEHADAGLLMRNLARKITNVASRH
;
A
#
# COMPACT_ATOMS: atom_id res chain seq x y z
N MET A 1 -7.98 16.52 7.10
CA MET A 1 -7.70 15.91 5.77
C MET A 1 -7.41 14.45 6.03
N GLY A 2 -8.11 13.52 5.38
CA GLY A 2 -8.01 12.09 5.72
C GLY A 2 -7.03 11.36 4.80
N LEU A 3 -6.03 10.68 5.39
CA LEU A 3 -5.12 9.80 4.66
C LEU A 3 -5.80 8.44 4.43
N THR A 4 -5.65 7.85 3.25
CA THR A 4 -5.95 6.42 3.06
C THR A 4 -4.67 5.68 2.71
N VAL A 5 -4.42 4.57 3.41
CA VAL A 5 -3.32 3.64 3.10
C VAL A 5 -3.95 2.33 2.65
N LEU A 6 -3.74 1.96 1.39
CA LEU A 6 -4.17 0.68 0.84
C LEU A 6 -2.97 -0.25 0.73
N ILE A 7 -3.01 -1.35 1.47
CA ILE A 7 -2.00 -2.40 1.45
C ILE A 7 -2.64 -3.62 0.76
N THR A 8 -2.10 -4.00 -0.39
CA THR A 8 -2.45 -5.25 -1.08
C THR A 8 -1.32 -6.24 -0.93
N SER A 9 -1.65 -7.50 -0.66
CA SER A 9 -0.64 -8.51 -0.32
C SER A 9 -1.05 -9.87 -0.86
N GLU A 10 -0.11 -10.58 -1.46
CA GLU A 10 -0.23 -12.02 -1.67
C GLU A 10 -0.35 -12.74 -0.31
N GLU A 11 -0.87 -13.97 -0.32
CA GLU A 11 -1.13 -14.76 0.89
C GLU A 11 0.11 -14.91 1.78
N GLU A 12 1.25 -15.26 1.18
CA GLU A 12 2.52 -15.45 1.87
C GLU A 12 3.11 -14.16 2.46
N CYS A 13 2.70 -13.00 1.94
CA CYS A 13 3.15 -11.70 2.40
C CYS A 13 2.23 -11.10 3.48
N TRP A 14 1.11 -11.77 3.80
CA TRP A 14 0.10 -11.26 4.73
C TRP A 14 0.64 -10.90 6.13
N PRO A 15 1.58 -11.67 6.73
CA PRO A 15 2.20 -11.27 7.99
C PRO A 15 2.90 -9.89 7.90
N ALA A 16 3.59 -9.62 6.80
CA ALA A 16 4.24 -8.33 6.59
C ALA A 16 3.22 -7.20 6.37
N ALA A 17 2.14 -7.47 5.63
CA ALA A 17 1.04 -6.52 5.47
C ALA A 17 0.39 -6.15 6.81
N THR A 18 0.25 -7.13 7.71
CA THR A 18 -0.28 -6.93 9.07
C THR A 18 0.65 -6.05 9.88
N VAL A 19 1.95 -6.39 9.93
CA VAL A 19 2.96 -5.59 10.63
C VAL A 19 3.01 -4.16 10.12
N LEU A 20 2.98 -3.96 8.80
CA LEU A 20 2.97 -2.62 8.20
C LEU A 20 1.71 -1.84 8.59
N GLY A 21 0.54 -2.47 8.52
CA GLY A 21 -0.72 -1.84 8.90
C GLY A 21 -0.74 -1.40 10.35
N ASP A 22 -0.37 -2.29 11.27
CA ASP A 22 -0.35 -2.01 12.71
C ASP A 22 0.69 -0.93 13.07
N GLN A 23 1.85 -0.92 12.38
CA GLN A 23 2.85 0.13 12.56
C GLN A 23 2.34 1.48 12.03
N CYS A 24 1.66 1.51 10.89
CA CYS A 24 1.07 2.74 10.36
C CYS A 24 0.00 3.31 11.31
N GLU A 25 -0.88 2.46 11.86
CA GLU A 25 -1.89 2.88 12.84
C GLU A 25 -1.25 3.55 14.06
N ARG A 26 -0.17 2.95 14.57
CA ARG A 26 0.58 3.49 15.70
C ARG A 26 1.25 4.82 15.35
N ASP A 27 2.07 4.84 14.31
CA ASP A 27 2.90 6.00 13.96
C ASP A 27 2.05 7.21 13.57
N LEU A 28 0.95 6.99 12.83
CA LEU A 28 0.03 8.06 12.44
C LEU A 28 -0.78 8.58 13.64
N GLY A 29 -1.14 7.69 14.57
CA GLY A 29 -1.76 8.08 15.84
C GLY A 29 -0.86 8.98 16.69
N GLU A 30 0.44 8.70 16.74
CA GLU A 30 1.43 9.52 17.47
C GLU A 30 1.55 10.95 16.91
N VAL A 31 1.36 11.12 15.60
CA VAL A 31 1.37 12.44 14.94
C VAL A 31 -0.03 13.03 14.73
N SER A 32 -1.06 12.45 15.37
CA SER A 32 -2.46 12.91 15.32
C SER A 32 -3.04 13.00 13.90
N VAL A 33 -2.61 12.13 12.99
CA VAL A 33 -3.17 12.02 11.64
C VAL A 33 -4.23 10.92 11.61
N GLU A 34 -5.47 11.29 11.27
CA GLU A 34 -6.53 10.32 11.01
C GLU A 34 -6.31 9.61 9.67
N ALA A 35 -6.20 8.28 9.71
CA ALA A 35 -5.94 7.48 8.54
C ALA A 35 -6.88 6.28 8.42
N ASN A 36 -7.37 6.03 7.20
CA ASN A 36 -8.09 4.82 6.84
C ASN A 36 -7.09 3.79 6.29
N ILE A 37 -6.73 2.81 7.11
CA ILE A 37 -5.79 1.75 6.72
C ILE A 37 -6.57 0.52 6.27
N ARG A 38 -6.45 0.19 4.99
CA ARG A 38 -7.12 -0.96 4.35
C ARG A 38 -6.09 -1.99 3.95
N ARG A 39 -6.27 -3.22 4.43
CA ARG A 39 -5.41 -4.37 4.12
C ARG A 39 -6.23 -5.37 3.33
N LEU A 40 -5.77 -5.73 2.14
CA LEU A 40 -6.45 -6.68 1.25
C LEU A 40 -5.48 -7.79 0.88
N GLN A 41 -5.87 -9.02 1.21
CA GLN A 41 -5.21 -10.21 0.69
C GLN A 41 -5.70 -10.45 -0.74
N VAL A 42 -4.78 -10.74 -1.65
CA VAL A 42 -5.05 -11.02 -3.06
C VAL A 42 -4.43 -12.35 -3.45
N GLY A 43 -5.00 -12.97 -4.49
CA GLY A 43 -4.44 -14.19 -5.08
C GLY A 43 -3.15 -13.92 -5.84
N LYS A 44 -2.53 -15.00 -6.36
CA LYS A 44 -1.30 -14.94 -7.16
C LYS A 44 -1.56 -14.75 -8.65
N GLU A 45 -2.83 -14.68 -9.05
CA GLU A 45 -3.17 -14.51 -10.45
C GLU A 45 -2.64 -13.16 -10.98
N PRO A 46 -2.23 -13.10 -12.26
CA PRO A 46 -1.89 -11.85 -12.90
C PRO A 46 -3.03 -10.83 -12.71
N ALA A 47 -2.69 -9.57 -12.41
CA ALA A 47 -3.63 -8.47 -12.16
C ALA A 47 -4.34 -8.44 -10.80
N ALA A 48 -4.22 -9.44 -9.92
CA ALA A 48 -4.95 -9.49 -8.65
C ALA A 48 -4.76 -8.21 -7.79
N HIS A 49 -3.53 -7.69 -7.74
CA HIS A 49 -3.24 -6.40 -7.09
C HIS A 49 -3.96 -5.23 -7.75
N ARG A 50 -3.93 -5.12 -9.09
CA ARG A 50 -4.58 -4.02 -9.82
C ARG A 50 -6.10 -4.05 -9.67
N GLU A 51 -6.70 -5.24 -9.70
CA GLU A 51 -8.15 -5.40 -9.50
C GLU A 51 -8.57 -5.00 -8.09
N ALA A 52 -7.80 -5.39 -7.08
CA ALA A 52 -8.03 -4.98 -5.70
C ALA A 52 -7.90 -3.46 -5.51
N ILE A 53 -6.88 -2.86 -6.12
CA ILE A 53 -6.71 -1.40 -6.14
C ILE A 53 -7.90 -0.74 -6.83
N TYR A 54 -8.24 -1.14 -8.05
CA TYR A 54 -9.33 -0.57 -8.83
C TYR A 54 -10.66 -0.63 -8.07
N THR A 55 -11.00 -1.81 -7.55
CA THR A 55 -12.24 -2.01 -6.78
C THR A 55 -12.28 -1.14 -5.53
N THR A 56 -11.13 -0.96 -4.86
CA THR A 56 -11.04 -0.07 -3.70
C THR A 56 -11.21 1.39 -4.11
N LEU A 57 -10.52 1.84 -5.16
CA LEU A 57 -10.65 3.19 -5.68
C LEU A 57 -12.09 3.52 -6.08
N GLN A 58 -12.80 2.58 -6.73
CA GLN A 58 -14.22 2.76 -7.06
C GLN A 58 -15.08 2.96 -5.81
N LYS A 59 -14.84 2.18 -4.75
CA LYS A 59 -15.55 2.34 -3.46
C LYS A 59 -15.22 3.67 -2.78
N LEU A 60 -13.98 4.13 -2.94
CA LEU A 60 -13.50 5.40 -2.37
C LEU A 60 -13.83 6.61 -3.23
N TYR A 61 -14.28 6.43 -4.47
CA TYR A 61 -14.55 7.53 -5.41
C TYR A 61 -15.59 8.54 -4.88
N HIS A 62 -16.51 8.07 -4.04
CA HIS A 62 -17.51 8.92 -3.39
C HIS A 62 -17.02 9.58 -2.09
N VAL A 63 -15.84 9.21 -1.60
CA VAL A 63 -15.25 9.73 -0.38
C VAL A 63 -14.19 10.75 -0.75
N LYS A 64 -14.36 11.97 -0.25
CA LYS A 64 -13.44 13.09 -0.49
C LYS A 64 -12.11 12.81 0.25
N HIS A 65 -11.22 12.05 -0.39
CA HIS A 65 -9.88 11.79 0.12
C HIS A 65 -8.87 12.72 -0.55
N ASP A 66 -8.10 13.42 0.27
CA ASP A 66 -7.08 14.36 -0.23
C ASP A 66 -5.74 13.63 -0.51
N THR A 67 -5.45 12.53 0.17
CA THR A 67 -4.17 11.78 0.02
C THR A 67 -4.39 10.26 0.07
N LEU A 68 -3.93 9.55 -0.97
CA LEU A 68 -3.93 8.09 -1.06
C LEU A 68 -2.50 7.56 -1.15
N PHE A 69 -2.21 6.51 -0.39
CA PHE A 69 -0.95 5.76 -0.41
C PHE A 69 -1.25 4.29 -0.73
N ILE A 70 -0.57 3.72 -1.73
CA ILE A 70 -0.71 2.32 -2.12
C ILE A 70 0.59 1.58 -1.82
N VAL A 71 0.47 0.44 -1.15
CA VAL A 71 1.55 -0.52 -0.96
C VAL A 71 1.13 -1.88 -1.52
N CYS A 72 1.96 -2.47 -2.38
CA CYS A 72 1.76 -3.82 -2.91
C CYS A 72 2.91 -4.71 -2.44
N LEU A 73 2.60 -5.81 -1.77
CA LEU A 73 3.56 -6.80 -1.30
C LEU A 73 3.42 -8.09 -2.10
N MET A 74 4.47 -8.46 -2.83
CA MET A 74 4.52 -9.65 -3.69
C MET A 74 5.61 -10.59 -3.16
N HIS A 75 5.32 -11.89 -3.14
CA HIS A 75 6.18 -12.90 -2.56
C HIS A 75 7.47 -13.08 -3.37
N GLY A 76 7.33 -13.18 -4.69
CA GLY A 76 8.42 -13.47 -5.63
C GLY A 76 8.81 -12.29 -6.53
N PRO A 77 9.80 -12.51 -7.42
CA PRO A 77 10.17 -11.53 -8.43
C PRO A 77 9.01 -11.34 -9.40
N ALA A 78 8.50 -10.11 -9.48
CA ALA A 78 7.31 -9.77 -10.26
C ALA A 78 7.50 -8.44 -11.00
N ALA A 79 8.60 -8.31 -11.75
CA ALA A 79 8.99 -7.05 -12.41
C ALA A 79 7.92 -6.51 -13.39
N ASP A 80 7.24 -7.40 -14.11
CA ASP A 80 6.16 -7.00 -15.02
C ASP A 80 4.93 -6.52 -14.25
N GLU A 81 4.56 -7.21 -13.17
CA GLU A 81 3.43 -6.79 -12.32
C GLU A 81 3.74 -5.48 -11.60
N TYR A 82 4.98 -5.30 -11.12
CA TYR A 82 5.50 -4.03 -10.61
C TYR A 82 5.25 -2.89 -11.59
N ARG A 83 5.68 -3.06 -12.86
CA ARG A 83 5.51 -2.03 -13.90
C ARG A 83 4.04 -1.75 -14.15
N ARG A 84 3.23 -2.80 -14.31
CA ARG A 84 1.79 -2.67 -14.57
C ARG A 84 1.04 -1.99 -13.44
N VAL A 85 1.39 -2.26 -12.17
CA VAL A 85 0.79 -1.58 -11.01
C VAL A 85 1.13 -0.10 -11.03
N HIS A 86 2.39 0.25 -11.30
CA HIS A 86 2.80 1.65 -11.43
C HIS A 86 2.11 2.37 -12.58
N ASP A 87 2.08 1.79 -13.77
CA ASP A 87 1.40 2.35 -14.95
C ASP A 87 -0.10 2.53 -14.70
N PHE A 88 -0.72 1.54 -14.05
CA PHE A 88 -2.12 1.61 -13.66
C PHE A 88 -2.38 2.78 -12.71
N CYS A 89 -1.63 2.89 -11.61
CA CYS A 89 -1.81 3.96 -10.62
C CYS A 89 -1.52 5.36 -11.18
N ALA A 90 -0.57 5.47 -12.12
CA ALA A 90 -0.25 6.72 -12.81
C ALA A 90 -1.36 7.16 -13.78
N SER A 91 -2.08 6.21 -14.37
CA SER A 91 -3.16 6.47 -15.33
C SER A 91 -4.55 6.57 -14.69
N THR A 92 -4.71 6.21 -13.41
CA THR A 92 -5.99 6.34 -12.70
C THR A 92 -6.25 7.78 -12.27
N LYS A 93 -7.53 8.20 -12.26
CA LYS A 93 -7.95 9.49 -11.70
C LYS A 93 -8.69 9.28 -10.37
N PRO A 94 -8.35 10.01 -9.29
CA PRO A 94 -7.23 10.97 -9.18
C PRO A 94 -5.87 10.27 -9.29
N MET A 95 -4.87 10.98 -9.80
CA MET A 95 -3.52 10.46 -10.00
C MET A 95 -2.90 10.10 -8.65
N ILE A 96 -2.44 8.85 -8.52
CA ILE A 96 -1.91 8.33 -7.26
C ILE A 96 -0.41 8.55 -7.23
N GLN A 97 0.03 9.53 -6.44
CA GLN A 97 1.44 9.93 -6.39
C GLN A 97 2.29 9.05 -5.46
N ASN A 98 1.65 8.37 -4.50
CA ASN A 98 2.34 7.58 -3.48
C ASN A 98 2.09 6.09 -3.67
N VAL A 99 2.86 5.47 -4.56
CA VAL A 99 2.77 4.01 -4.84
C VAL A 99 4.08 3.36 -4.49
N GLN A 100 4.04 2.31 -3.67
CA GLN A 100 5.19 1.48 -3.33
C GLN A 100 4.88 0.03 -3.67
N VAL A 101 5.73 -0.59 -4.47
CA VAL A 101 5.61 -2.01 -4.79
C VAL A 101 6.87 -2.71 -4.30
N VAL A 102 6.68 -3.70 -3.44
CA VAL A 102 7.74 -4.55 -2.92
C VAL A 102 7.60 -5.92 -3.58
N THR A 103 8.63 -6.31 -4.31
CA THR A 103 8.74 -7.64 -4.92
C THR A 103 9.79 -8.47 -4.19
N SER A 104 9.77 -9.77 -4.43
CA SER A 104 10.69 -10.73 -3.82
C SER A 104 10.71 -10.64 -2.30
N LEU A 105 9.57 -10.36 -1.63
CA LEU A 105 9.54 -10.13 -0.19
C LEU A 105 10.15 -11.31 0.60
N ALA A 106 9.98 -12.54 0.10
CA ALA A 106 10.57 -13.75 0.68
C ALA A 106 12.11 -13.75 0.71
N GLU A 107 12.74 -12.99 -0.19
CA GLU A 107 14.19 -12.90 -0.32
C GLU A 107 14.79 -11.78 0.54
N HIS A 108 13.95 -10.93 1.17
CA HIS A 108 14.44 -9.89 2.07
C HIS A 108 14.84 -10.47 3.42
N ALA A 109 16.15 -10.47 3.69
CA ALA A 109 16.73 -10.92 4.96
C ALA A 109 16.15 -10.20 6.20
N ASP A 110 15.66 -8.96 6.06
CA ASP A 110 14.99 -8.23 7.13
C ASP A 110 13.72 -7.51 6.62
N ALA A 111 12.69 -8.30 6.35
CA ALA A 111 11.37 -7.79 6.00
C ALA A 111 10.80 -6.84 7.08
N GLY A 112 11.15 -7.04 8.35
CA GLY A 112 10.71 -6.18 9.46
C GLY A 112 11.25 -4.76 9.36
N LEU A 113 12.56 -4.61 9.06
CA LEU A 113 13.15 -3.31 8.79
C LEU A 113 12.54 -2.63 7.57
N LEU A 114 12.24 -3.40 6.51
CA LEU A 114 11.55 -2.86 5.34
C LEU A 114 10.16 -2.31 5.70
N MET A 115 9.36 -3.04 6.46
CA MET A 115 8.03 -2.58 6.89
C MET A 115 8.13 -1.32 7.77
N ARG A 116 9.08 -1.26 8.70
CA ARG A 116 9.33 -0.05 9.52
C ARG A 116 9.71 1.17 8.65
N ASN A 117 10.57 0.97 7.66
CA ASN A 117 10.97 2.05 6.75
C ASN A 117 9.80 2.53 5.88
N LEU A 118 8.93 1.62 5.43
CA LEU A 118 7.72 1.95 4.69
C LEU A 118 6.70 2.71 5.55
N ALA A 119 6.44 2.26 6.78
CA ALA A 119 5.59 2.96 7.73
C ALA A 119 6.09 4.39 7.97
N ARG A 120 7.39 4.56 8.27
CA ARG A 120 8.00 5.88 8.44
C ARG A 120 7.87 6.76 7.19
N LYS A 121 7.98 6.19 5.99
CA LYS A 121 7.76 6.93 4.74
C LYS A 121 6.33 7.43 4.63
N ILE A 122 5.34 6.58 4.95
CA ILE A 122 3.91 6.95 4.95
C ILE A 122 3.66 8.07 5.96
N THR A 123 4.12 7.92 7.20
CA THR A 123 3.98 8.93 8.26
C THR A 123 4.63 10.27 7.89
N ASN A 124 5.81 10.24 7.26
CA ASN A 124 6.48 11.45 6.79
C ASN A 124 5.74 12.18 5.65
N VAL A 125 5.06 11.44 4.77
CA VAL A 125 4.23 12.05 3.73
C VAL A 125 2.98 12.65 4.38
N ALA A 126 2.38 11.93 5.32
CA ALA A 126 1.18 12.35 6.01
C ALA A 126 1.37 13.61 6.87
N SER A 127 2.51 13.73 7.55
CA SER A 127 2.80 14.88 8.44
C SER A 127 3.21 16.16 7.73
N ARG A 128 3.47 16.10 6.41
CA ARG A 128 3.83 17.27 5.59
C ARG A 128 2.62 17.96 4.95
N HIS A 129 1.43 17.40 5.14
CA HIS A 129 0.15 17.89 4.62
C HIS A 129 -0.76 18.28 5.78
#